data_AF-A0A246DN18-F1
#
_entry.id   AF-A0A246DN18-F1
#
_cell.length_a   1.000
_cell.length_b   1.000
_cell.length_c   1.000
_cell.angle_alpha   90.00
_cell.angle_beta   90.00
_cell.angle_gamma   90.00
#
_symmetry.space_group_name_H-M   'P 1'
#
loop_
_entity.id
_entity.type
_entity.pdbx_description
1 polymer ?
#
loop_
_entity_poly.entity_id
_entity_poly.type
_entity_poly.pdbx_seq_one_letter_code
_entity_poly.pdbx_strand_id
1 'polypeptide(L)'
;MLSNLMSWQITLPIALAAAVIGYLFGSIPFGLILTRAAGLGDVRSIGSGNIGATNVLRTGNRKLAAATLLLDALKASAAAWIVGYFLGEEAAIIAGFFAFIGHLFPVWIGFKGGKGVATYIGTLLGVAPIMVVLFAAIWLAVAVTTRYSSLSALVAMLVIPIALLILGNEKVAAVMAIMTLISYWKHKANISRLMGGTESKIGAKG
;
A
#
# COMPACT_ATOMS: atom_id res chain seq x y z
N MET A 1 -14.85 -1.39 -23.52
CA MET A 1 -14.25 -1.85 -22.26
C MET A 1 -12.78 -2.21 -22.36
N LEU A 2 -12.26 -2.79 -23.45
CA LEU A 2 -10.80 -3.03 -23.58
C LEU A 2 -10.05 -1.91 -24.30
N SER A 3 -10.73 -1.13 -25.14
CA SER A 3 -10.14 -0.02 -25.90
C SER A 3 -9.61 1.11 -25.01
N ASN A 4 -10.31 1.43 -23.93
CA ASN A 4 -9.92 2.48 -22.97
C ASN A 4 -8.75 2.05 -22.07
N LEU A 5 -8.54 0.75 -21.87
CA LEU A 5 -7.42 0.25 -21.08
C LEU A 5 -6.07 0.47 -21.78
N MET A 6 -6.04 0.38 -23.11
CA MET A 6 -4.82 0.49 -23.92
C MET A 6 -4.55 1.91 -24.43
N SER A 7 -5.51 2.83 -24.31
CA SER A 7 -5.38 4.21 -24.78
C SER A 7 -4.86 5.14 -23.68
N TRP A 8 -3.54 5.30 -23.58
CA TRP A 8 -2.90 6.26 -22.68
C TRP A 8 -2.61 7.58 -23.43
N GLN A 9 -3.04 8.70 -22.86
CA GLN A 9 -2.92 10.07 -23.38
C GLN A 9 -1.62 10.78 -22.95
N ILE A 10 -0.77 10.12 -22.16
CA ILE A 10 0.54 10.66 -21.76
C ILE A 10 1.67 10.13 -22.65
N THR A 11 2.69 10.96 -22.84
CA THR A 11 3.90 10.58 -23.58
C THR A 11 4.83 9.71 -22.72
N LEU A 12 5.73 8.96 -23.36
CA LEU A 12 6.72 8.15 -22.66
C LEU A 12 7.58 8.96 -21.66
N PRO A 13 8.09 10.17 -21.98
CA PRO A 13 8.81 10.99 -21.00
C PRO A 13 7.98 11.33 -19.75
N ILE A 14 6.69 11.64 -19.91
CA ILE A 14 5.80 11.92 -18.77
C ILE A 14 5.61 10.66 -17.92
N ALA A 15 5.38 9.51 -18.56
CA ALA A 15 5.25 8.24 -17.87
C ALA A 15 6.53 7.88 -17.07
N LEU A 16 7.72 8.09 -17.65
CA LEU A 16 8.98 7.86 -16.96
C LEU A 16 9.21 8.83 -15.79
N ALA A 17 8.89 10.11 -15.98
CA ALA A 17 8.98 11.11 -14.90
C ALA A 17 8.05 10.74 -13.74
N ALA A 18 6.80 10.38 -14.04
CA ALA A 18 5.83 9.92 -13.05
C ALA A 18 6.32 8.68 -12.30
N ALA A 19 6.88 7.70 -13.01
CA ALA A 19 7.44 6.49 -12.42
C ALA A 19 8.60 6.79 -11.46
N VAL A 20 9.56 7.62 -11.89
CA VAL A 20 10.72 7.99 -11.07
C VAL A 20 10.28 8.77 -9.83
N ILE A 21 9.47 9.81 -9.98
CA ILE A 21 8.99 10.63 -8.87
C ILE A 21 8.19 9.76 -7.89
N GLY A 22 7.26 8.94 -8.41
CA GLY A 22 6.49 8.00 -7.60
C GLY A 22 7.38 7.06 -6.80
N TYR A 23 8.34 6.40 -7.46
CA TYR A 23 9.27 5.48 -6.81
C TYR A 23 10.08 6.14 -5.70
N LEU A 24 10.57 7.36 -5.90
CA LEU A 24 11.34 8.09 -4.89
C LEU A 24 10.50 8.41 -3.65
N PHE A 25 9.28 8.91 -3.83
CA PHE A 25 8.33 9.13 -2.74
C PHE A 25 8.03 7.83 -1.99
N GLY A 26 7.72 6.76 -2.75
CA GLY A 26 7.44 5.44 -2.20
C GLY A 26 8.58 4.83 -1.39
N SER A 27 9.81 5.10 -1.83
CA SER A 27 11.02 4.49 -1.25
C SER A 27 11.33 5.01 0.15
N ILE A 28 10.73 6.10 0.62
CA ILE A 28 10.96 6.65 1.97
C ILE A 28 10.49 5.65 3.04
N PRO A 29 11.39 5.07 3.87
CA PRO A 29 11.04 3.99 4.79
C PRO A 29 10.57 4.53 6.15
N PHE A 30 9.40 5.17 6.21
CA PHE A 30 8.94 5.88 7.42
C PHE A 30 8.92 5.02 8.68
N GLY A 31 8.51 3.75 8.62
CA GLY A 31 8.52 2.90 9.81
C GLY A 31 9.91 2.67 10.39
N LEU A 32 10.95 2.64 9.56
CA LEU A 32 12.34 2.56 10.01
C LEU A 32 12.84 3.91 10.54
N ILE A 33 12.54 5.00 9.83
CA ILE A 33 12.92 6.36 10.22
C ILE A 33 12.32 6.69 11.59
N LEU A 34 11.01 6.48 11.75
CA LEU A 34 10.27 6.81 12.96
C LEU A 34 10.70 5.98 14.16
N THR A 35 10.92 4.67 14.00
CA THR A 35 11.38 3.81 15.10
C THR A 35 12.77 4.16 15.59
N ARG A 36 13.69 4.47 14.68
CA ARG A 36 15.03 4.96 15.05
C ARG A 36 14.97 6.33 15.70
N ALA A 37 14.22 7.28 15.15
CA ALA A 37 14.08 8.62 15.70
C ALA A 37 13.43 8.63 17.09
N ALA A 38 12.55 7.67 17.37
CA ALA A 38 11.92 7.49 18.68
C ALA A 38 12.79 6.70 19.70
N GLY A 39 14.02 6.31 19.34
CA GLY A 39 14.91 5.54 20.23
C GLY A 39 14.50 4.07 20.44
N LEU A 40 13.62 3.53 19.61
CA LEU A 40 13.13 2.14 19.72
C LEU A 40 13.99 1.13 18.92
N GLY A 41 15.11 1.58 18.36
CA GLY A 41 16.03 0.76 17.59
C GLY A 41 15.57 0.47 16.15
N ASP A 42 16.07 -0.62 15.58
CA ASP A 42 15.75 -1.02 14.20
C ASP A 42 14.51 -1.92 14.17
N VAL A 43 13.40 -1.44 13.59
CA VAL A 43 12.15 -2.23 13.49
C VAL A 43 12.33 -3.58 12.77
N ARG A 44 13.39 -3.74 11.97
CA ARG A 44 13.68 -5.00 11.25
C ARG A 44 14.21 -6.10 12.17
N SER A 45 14.71 -5.76 13.37
CA SER A 45 15.09 -6.76 14.38
C SER A 45 13.92 -7.14 15.30
N ILE A 46 12.71 -6.62 15.05
CA ILE A 46 11.52 -6.84 15.89
C ILE A 46 10.47 -7.62 15.10
N GLY A 47 9.80 -8.58 15.76
CA GLY A 47 8.62 -9.25 15.24
C GLY A 47 8.85 -9.93 13.89
N SER A 48 8.12 -9.50 12.85
CA SER A 48 8.23 -10.10 11.51
C SER A 48 9.40 -9.55 10.67
N GLY A 49 10.20 -8.65 11.22
CA GLY A 49 11.29 -7.96 10.53
C GLY A 49 10.86 -7.03 9.39
N ASN A 50 9.57 -6.69 9.31
CA ASN A 50 9.03 -5.81 8.27
C ASN A 50 9.00 -4.35 8.76
N ILE A 51 9.12 -3.38 7.87
CA ILE A 51 9.12 -1.95 8.26
C ILE A 51 7.72 -1.35 8.41
N GLY A 52 6.66 -2.09 8.05
CA GLY A 52 5.29 -1.56 8.08
C GLY A 52 4.72 -1.36 9.49
N ALA A 53 3.64 -0.57 9.57
CA ALA A 53 2.95 -0.19 10.79
C ALA A 53 2.61 -1.34 11.75
N THR A 54 2.16 -2.50 11.24
CA THR A 54 1.86 -3.67 12.10
C THR A 54 3.09 -4.16 12.86
N ASN A 55 4.28 -4.06 12.27
CA ASN A 55 5.51 -4.45 12.96
C ASN A 55 6.00 -3.36 13.89
N VAL A 56 5.85 -2.08 13.50
CA VAL A 56 6.08 -0.95 14.40
C VAL A 56 5.21 -1.05 15.66
N LEU A 57 3.95 -1.51 15.53
CA LEU A 57 3.07 -1.73 16.67
C LEU A 57 3.64 -2.74 17.70
N ARG A 58 4.48 -3.68 17.25
CA ARG A 58 5.15 -4.66 18.13
C ARG A 58 6.26 -4.05 18.99
N THR A 59 6.67 -2.80 18.73
CA THR A 59 7.50 -2.03 19.66
C THR A 59 6.72 -1.57 20.91
N GLY A 60 5.40 -1.78 20.94
CA GLY A 60 4.52 -1.29 21.99
C GLY A 60 4.01 0.14 21.76
N ASN A 61 4.57 0.89 20.80
CA ASN A 61 4.18 2.27 20.56
C ASN A 61 3.07 2.41 19.50
N ARG A 62 1.82 2.50 19.97
CA ARG A 62 0.63 2.66 19.11
C ARG A 62 0.64 3.95 18.29
N LYS A 63 1.10 5.07 18.88
CA LYS A 63 1.17 6.36 18.19
C LYS A 63 2.15 6.29 17.01
N LEU A 64 3.28 5.62 17.22
CA LEU A 64 4.29 5.46 16.17
C LEU A 64 3.83 4.53 15.04
N ALA A 65 3.10 3.47 15.39
CA ALA A 65 2.49 2.58 14.39
C ALA A 65 1.44 3.33 13.54
N ALA A 66 0.59 4.14 14.18
CA ALA A 66 -0.38 4.98 13.47
C ALA A 66 0.30 6.03 12.58
N ALA A 67 1.33 6.71 13.09
CA ALA A 67 2.13 7.66 12.30
C ALA A 67 2.80 6.98 11.10
N THR A 68 3.33 5.77 11.28
CA THR A 68 3.91 4.98 10.19
C THR A 68 2.87 4.66 9.13
N LEU A 69 1.69 4.18 9.53
CA LEU A 69 0.59 3.88 8.61
C LEU A 69 0.18 5.12 7.82
N LEU A 70 0.01 6.24 8.52
CA LEU A 70 -0.39 7.51 7.93
C LEU A 70 0.65 8.01 6.94
N LEU A 71 1.93 8.09 7.31
CA LEU A 71 2.99 8.58 6.44
C LEU A 71 3.26 7.65 5.25
N ASP A 72 3.17 6.32 5.45
CA ASP A 72 3.29 5.38 4.33
C ASP A 72 2.10 5.47 3.37
N ALA A 73 0.90 5.83 3.82
CA ALA A 73 -0.21 6.15 2.91
C ALA A 73 0.01 7.51 2.23
N LEU A 74 0.31 8.54 3.00
CA LEU A 74 0.47 9.91 2.52
C LEU A 74 1.58 10.05 1.48
N LYS A 75 2.68 9.30 1.57
CA LYS A 75 3.73 9.37 0.56
C LYS A 75 3.27 8.90 -0.82
N ALA A 76 2.42 7.87 -0.88
CA ALA A 76 1.85 7.40 -2.13
C ALA A 76 0.73 8.32 -2.62
N SER A 77 -0.08 8.85 -1.71
CA SER A 77 -1.08 9.88 -2.05
C SER A 77 -0.44 11.14 -2.60
N ALA A 78 0.61 11.63 -1.95
CA ALA A 78 1.36 12.80 -2.37
C ALA A 78 2.01 12.58 -3.73
N ALA A 79 2.61 11.41 -3.98
CA ALA A 79 3.13 11.05 -5.29
C ALA A 79 2.05 11.13 -6.38
N ALA A 80 0.91 10.48 -6.17
CA ALA A 80 -0.19 10.48 -7.13
C ALA A 80 -0.79 11.88 -7.33
N TRP A 81 -1.08 12.62 -6.24
CA TRP A 81 -1.67 13.96 -6.33
C TRP A 81 -0.75 14.99 -6.95
N ILE A 82 0.50 15.08 -6.51
CA ILE A 82 1.45 16.08 -7.03
C ILE A 82 1.70 15.80 -8.52
N VAL A 83 1.99 14.55 -8.88
CA VAL A 83 2.22 14.20 -10.29
C VAL A 83 0.94 14.37 -11.10
N GLY A 84 -0.22 13.98 -10.57
CA GLY A 84 -1.50 14.14 -11.24
C GLY A 84 -1.86 15.59 -11.51
N TYR A 85 -1.62 16.47 -10.54
CA TYR A 85 -1.88 17.90 -10.67
C TYR A 85 -1.07 18.55 -11.79
N PHE A 86 0.20 18.17 -11.94
CA PHE A 86 1.09 18.77 -12.95
C PHE A 86 1.09 18.03 -14.31
N LEU A 87 0.89 16.72 -14.33
CA LEU A 87 1.13 15.86 -15.49
C LEU A 87 -0.11 15.04 -15.93
N GLY A 88 -1.26 15.20 -15.25
CA GLY A 88 -2.53 14.58 -15.61
C GLY A 88 -2.85 13.27 -14.89
N GLU A 89 -4.12 12.84 -14.97
CA GLU A 89 -4.67 11.70 -14.22
C GLU A 89 -3.92 10.39 -14.46
N GLU A 90 -3.54 10.11 -15.71
CA GLU A 90 -2.78 8.89 -16.05
C GLU A 90 -1.39 8.89 -15.42
N ALA A 91 -0.73 10.04 -15.35
CA ALA A 91 0.54 10.18 -14.67
C ALA A 91 0.38 9.96 -13.15
N ALA A 92 -0.77 10.37 -12.57
CA ALA A 92 -1.11 10.08 -11.18
C ALA A 92 -1.17 8.57 -10.89
N ILE A 93 -1.80 7.80 -11.80
CA ILE A 93 -1.89 6.34 -11.71
C ILE A 93 -0.51 5.70 -11.71
N ILE A 94 0.36 6.12 -12.63
CA ILE A 94 1.74 5.61 -12.73
C ILE A 94 2.54 5.98 -11.47
N ALA A 95 2.46 7.23 -11.02
CA ALA A 95 3.17 7.68 -9.83
C ALA A 95 2.74 6.93 -8.56
N GLY A 96 1.43 6.70 -8.39
CA GLY A 96 0.91 5.88 -7.29
C GLY A 96 1.40 4.44 -7.35
N PHE A 97 1.34 3.81 -8.53
CA PHE A 97 1.88 2.46 -8.74
C PHE A 97 3.37 2.37 -8.37
N PHE A 98 4.20 3.29 -8.87
CA PHE A 98 5.62 3.28 -8.57
C PHE A 98 5.92 3.68 -7.13
N ALA A 99 5.09 4.49 -6.46
CA ALA A 99 5.20 4.72 -5.03
C ALA A 99 4.92 3.45 -4.21
N PHE A 100 3.96 2.64 -4.64
CA PHE A 100 3.77 1.30 -4.08
C PHE A 100 5.01 0.41 -4.32
N ILE A 101 5.56 0.35 -5.53
CA ILE A 101 6.79 -0.40 -5.82
C ILE A 101 7.96 0.09 -4.95
N GLY A 102 8.15 1.40 -4.81
CA GLY A 102 9.17 2.00 -3.96
C GLY A 102 9.04 1.58 -2.49
N HIS A 103 7.82 1.48 -1.95
CA HIS A 103 7.63 0.99 -0.58
C HIS A 103 7.94 -0.51 -0.44
N LEU A 104 7.70 -1.32 -1.47
CA LEU A 104 8.01 -2.75 -1.47
C LEU A 104 9.51 -3.02 -1.62
N PHE A 105 10.17 -2.21 -2.44
CA PHE A 105 11.56 -2.33 -2.84
C PHE A 105 12.30 -0.98 -2.74
N PRO A 106 12.41 -0.41 -1.53
CA PRO A 106 13.05 0.87 -1.31
C PRO A 106 14.57 0.75 -1.52
N VAL A 107 15.10 1.57 -2.43
CA VAL A 107 16.53 1.57 -2.80
C VAL A 107 17.44 1.80 -1.58
N TRP A 108 17.02 2.63 -0.63
CA TRP A 108 17.82 3.04 0.53
C TRP A 108 18.12 1.94 1.54
N ILE A 109 17.35 0.86 1.54
CA ILE A 109 17.47 -0.24 2.52
C ILE A 109 17.64 -1.60 1.85
N GLY A 110 18.31 -1.60 0.69
CA GLY A 110 18.66 -2.83 -0.04
C GLY A 110 17.45 -3.53 -0.64
N PHE A 111 16.44 -2.77 -1.09
CA PHE A 111 15.23 -3.27 -1.74
C PHE A 111 14.39 -4.23 -0.87
N LYS A 112 14.54 -4.16 0.46
CA LYS A 112 13.79 -4.97 1.42
C LYS A 112 12.78 -4.10 2.18
N GLY A 113 11.62 -3.88 1.56
CA GLY A 113 10.58 -2.99 2.07
C GLY A 113 9.37 -3.68 2.70
N GLY A 114 8.27 -2.94 2.75
CA GLY A 114 7.01 -3.38 3.34
C GLY A 114 6.17 -4.29 2.44
N LYS A 115 4.90 -4.49 2.82
CA LYS A 115 3.93 -5.32 2.06
C LYS A 115 2.94 -4.49 1.25
N GLY A 116 2.99 -3.17 1.37
CA GLY A 116 2.26 -2.26 0.49
C GLY A 116 0.81 -1.94 0.85
N VAL A 117 0.27 -2.39 1.99
CA VAL A 117 -1.13 -2.07 2.35
C VAL A 117 -1.36 -0.57 2.48
N ALA A 118 -0.48 0.13 3.21
CA ALA A 118 -0.59 1.57 3.40
C ALA A 118 -0.43 2.33 2.08
N THR A 119 0.57 1.99 1.26
CA THR A 119 0.78 2.62 -0.05
C THR A 119 -0.28 2.26 -1.09
N TYR A 120 -0.94 1.10 -0.96
CA TYR A 120 -2.10 0.74 -1.76
C TYR A 120 -3.27 1.68 -1.46
N ILE A 121 -3.59 1.86 -0.17
CA ILE A 121 -4.60 2.83 0.29
C ILE A 121 -4.20 4.25 -0.14
N GLY A 122 -2.92 4.60 0.00
CA GLY A 122 -2.41 5.91 -0.38
C GLY A 122 -2.55 6.20 -1.87
N THR A 123 -2.23 5.21 -2.72
CA THR A 123 -2.45 5.28 -4.17
C THR A 123 -3.93 5.45 -4.48
N LEU A 124 -4.79 4.64 -3.85
CA LEU A 124 -6.24 4.71 -4.02
C LEU A 124 -6.80 6.07 -3.60
N LEU A 125 -6.32 6.64 -2.50
CA LEU A 125 -6.66 7.99 -2.06
C LEU A 125 -6.23 9.04 -3.10
N GLY A 126 -5.13 8.80 -3.78
CA GLY A 126 -4.60 9.67 -4.83
C GLY A 126 -5.44 9.69 -6.11
N VAL A 127 -5.94 8.53 -6.54
CA VAL A 127 -6.53 8.35 -7.89
C VAL A 127 -8.03 8.02 -7.89
N ALA A 128 -8.57 7.54 -6.78
CA ALA A 128 -10.01 7.27 -6.61
C ALA A 128 -10.41 7.40 -5.12
N PRO A 129 -10.39 8.62 -4.54
CA PRO A 129 -10.53 8.84 -3.10
C PRO A 129 -11.72 8.13 -2.44
N ILE A 130 -12.88 8.12 -3.11
CA ILE A 130 -14.11 7.50 -2.59
C ILE A 130 -13.95 6.00 -2.34
N MET A 131 -13.07 5.32 -3.10
CA MET A 131 -12.81 3.89 -2.95
C MET A 131 -12.05 3.56 -1.67
N VAL A 132 -11.41 4.53 -1.02
CA VAL A 132 -10.83 4.34 0.31
C VAL A 132 -11.90 4.07 1.36
N VAL A 133 -13.08 4.68 1.23
CA VAL A 133 -14.23 4.41 2.12
C VAL A 133 -14.68 2.97 1.96
N LEU A 134 -14.81 2.49 0.71
CA LEU A 134 -15.13 1.08 0.45
C LEU A 134 -14.06 0.13 0.99
N PHE A 135 -12.77 0.44 0.76
CA PHE A 135 -11.66 -0.34 1.29
C PHE A 135 -11.76 -0.45 2.82
N ALA A 136 -11.94 0.69 3.50
CA ALA A 136 -12.04 0.76 4.95
C ALA A 136 -13.26 -0.01 5.48
N ALA A 137 -14.42 0.09 4.82
CA ALA A 137 -15.62 -0.63 5.19
C ALA A 137 -15.42 -2.16 5.11
N ILE A 138 -14.85 -2.66 4.01
CA ILE A 138 -14.56 -4.09 3.83
C ILE A 138 -13.52 -4.56 4.84
N TRP A 139 -12.44 -3.78 4.98
CA TRP A 139 -11.37 -4.10 5.91
C TRP A 139 -11.93 -4.22 7.33
N LEU A 140 -12.76 -3.25 7.77
CA LEU A 140 -13.36 -3.22 9.10
C LEU A 140 -14.35 -4.38 9.29
N ALA A 141 -15.21 -4.65 8.31
CA ALA A 141 -16.16 -5.77 8.38
C ALA A 141 -15.44 -7.12 8.57
N VAL A 142 -14.38 -7.37 7.80
CA VAL A 142 -13.56 -8.59 7.94
C VAL A 142 -12.75 -8.58 9.23
N ALA A 143 -12.25 -7.41 9.67
CA ALA A 143 -11.42 -7.30 10.87
C ALA A 143 -12.25 -7.56 12.14
N VAL A 144 -13.47 -7.04 12.20
CA VAL A 144 -14.38 -7.22 13.35
C VAL A 144 -14.84 -8.68 13.44
N THR A 145 -15.16 -9.31 12.31
CA THR A 145 -15.67 -10.69 12.27
C THR A 145 -14.58 -11.74 12.49
N THR A 146 -13.40 -11.57 11.86
CA THR A 146 -12.34 -12.61 11.88
C THR A 146 -11.20 -12.31 12.85
N ARG A 147 -11.02 -11.04 13.22
CA ARG A 147 -9.87 -10.51 13.97
C ARG A 147 -8.53 -10.69 13.28
N TYR A 148 -8.48 -10.92 11.96
CA TYR A 148 -7.22 -11.00 11.20
C TYR A 148 -6.98 -9.75 10.35
N SER A 149 -5.98 -8.95 10.73
CA SER A 149 -5.62 -7.73 9.97
C SER A 149 -5.13 -8.03 8.55
N SER A 150 -4.43 -9.16 8.34
CA SER A 150 -3.91 -9.55 7.03
C SER A 150 -5.02 -10.02 6.09
N LEU A 151 -5.97 -10.81 6.60
CA LEU A 151 -7.14 -11.24 5.83
C LEU A 151 -7.99 -10.03 5.41
N SER A 152 -8.25 -9.10 6.33
CA SER A 152 -8.98 -7.86 6.01
C SER A 152 -8.35 -7.07 4.87
N ALA A 153 -7.02 -6.93 4.86
CA ALA A 153 -6.32 -6.24 3.78
C ALA A 153 -6.41 -7.00 2.45
N LEU A 154 -6.23 -8.32 2.46
CA LEU A 154 -6.30 -9.15 1.25
C LEU A 154 -7.70 -9.10 0.62
N VAL A 155 -8.75 -9.24 1.42
CA VAL A 155 -10.14 -9.17 0.94
C VAL A 155 -10.45 -7.79 0.37
N ALA A 156 -10.10 -6.72 1.08
CA ALA A 156 -10.31 -5.36 0.58
C ALA A 156 -9.57 -5.11 -0.75
N MET A 157 -8.29 -5.52 -0.86
CA MET A 157 -7.51 -5.42 -2.10
C MET A 157 -8.08 -6.25 -3.24
N LEU A 158 -8.75 -7.37 -2.98
CA LEU A 158 -9.42 -8.15 -4.02
C LEU A 158 -10.68 -7.46 -4.55
N VAL A 159 -11.47 -6.86 -3.66
CA VAL A 159 -12.74 -6.22 -4.03
C VAL A 159 -12.55 -4.89 -4.75
N ILE A 160 -11.56 -4.08 -4.35
CA ILE A 160 -11.33 -2.75 -4.95
C ILE A 160 -11.20 -2.74 -6.47
N PRO A 161 -10.33 -3.54 -7.13
CA PRO A 161 -10.22 -3.51 -8.58
C PRO A 161 -11.51 -3.97 -9.28
N ILE A 162 -12.26 -4.90 -8.68
CA ILE A 162 -13.57 -5.34 -9.22
C ILE A 162 -14.58 -4.19 -9.15
N ALA A 163 -14.66 -3.50 -8.01
CA ALA A 163 -15.56 -2.38 -7.83
C ALA A 163 -15.21 -1.20 -8.78
N LEU A 164 -13.93 -0.89 -8.95
CA LEU A 164 -13.46 0.10 -9.92
C LEU A 164 -13.84 -0.26 -11.36
N LEU A 165 -13.74 -1.54 -11.72
CA LEU A 165 -14.13 -2.02 -13.05
C LEU A 165 -15.63 -1.84 -13.29
N ILE A 166 -16.47 -2.17 -12.31
CA ILE A 166 -17.93 -1.99 -12.37
C ILE A 166 -18.30 -0.51 -12.52
N LEU A 167 -17.54 0.39 -11.86
CA LEU A 167 -17.72 1.84 -11.95
C LEU A 167 -17.14 2.46 -13.23
N GLY A 168 -16.59 1.66 -14.15
CA GLY A 168 -16.03 2.14 -15.42
C GLY A 168 -14.64 2.77 -15.31
N ASN A 169 -13.97 2.67 -14.17
CA ASN A 169 -12.62 3.22 -13.97
C ASN A 169 -11.54 2.18 -14.32
N GLU A 170 -11.51 1.78 -15.59
CA GLU A 170 -10.77 0.62 -16.09
C GLU A 170 -9.24 0.69 -15.87
N LYS A 171 -8.62 1.85 -16.09
CA LYS A 171 -7.17 2.04 -15.91
C LYS A 171 -6.76 1.90 -14.44
N VAL A 172 -7.51 2.56 -13.55
CA VAL A 172 -7.27 2.44 -12.11
C VAL A 172 -7.54 1.00 -11.68
N ALA A 173 -8.64 0.39 -12.12
CA ALA A 173 -8.95 -1.02 -11.83
C ALA A 173 -7.79 -1.96 -12.19
N ALA A 174 -7.22 -1.82 -13.39
CA ALA A 174 -6.12 -2.66 -13.84
C ALA A 174 -4.85 -2.47 -13.01
N VAL A 175 -4.47 -1.22 -12.71
CA VAL A 175 -3.28 -0.95 -11.89
C VAL A 175 -3.48 -1.43 -10.45
N MET A 176 -4.65 -1.21 -9.85
CA MET A 176 -4.96 -1.72 -8.52
C MET A 176 -4.98 -3.26 -8.51
N ALA A 177 -5.44 -3.92 -9.59
CA ALA A 177 -5.39 -5.38 -9.72
C ALA A 177 -3.94 -5.91 -9.74
N ILE A 178 -3.04 -5.26 -10.49
CA ILE A 178 -1.61 -5.62 -10.48
C ILE A 178 -1.02 -5.41 -9.08
N MET A 179 -1.31 -4.30 -8.42
CA MET A 179 -0.87 -4.05 -7.04
C MET A 179 -1.42 -5.09 -6.06
N THR A 180 -2.66 -5.55 -6.26
CA THR A 180 -3.27 -6.64 -5.48
C THR A 180 -2.49 -7.94 -5.66
N LEU A 181 -2.19 -8.35 -6.89
CA LEU A 181 -1.41 -9.58 -7.17
C LEU A 181 -0.02 -9.53 -6.51
N ILE A 182 0.68 -8.40 -6.63
CA ILE A 182 1.99 -8.21 -5.99
C ILE A 182 1.84 -8.23 -4.46
N SER A 183 0.81 -7.60 -3.91
CA SER A 183 0.52 -7.62 -2.47
C SER A 183 0.25 -9.03 -1.97
N TYR A 184 -0.51 -9.85 -2.70
CA TYR A 184 -0.75 -11.25 -2.37
C TYR A 184 0.56 -12.04 -2.29
N TRP A 185 1.46 -11.86 -3.25
CA TRP A 185 2.80 -12.45 -3.21
C TRP A 185 3.60 -12.00 -1.98
N LYS A 186 3.58 -10.69 -1.65
CA LYS A 186 4.23 -10.16 -0.42
C LYS A 186 3.58 -10.70 0.87
N HIS A 187 2.34 -11.17 0.80
CA HIS A 187 1.59 -11.75 1.91
C HIS A 187 1.63 -13.29 1.94
N LYS A 188 2.42 -13.97 1.08
CA LYS A 188 2.49 -15.45 1.07
C LYS A 188 2.65 -16.10 2.45
N ALA A 189 3.48 -15.50 3.32
CA ALA A 189 3.69 -15.99 4.68
C ALA A 189 2.47 -15.78 5.59
N ASN A 190 1.71 -14.70 5.41
CA ASN A 190 0.44 -14.48 6.11
C ASN A 190 -0.63 -15.45 5.61
N ILE A 191 -0.70 -15.66 4.30
CA ILE A 191 -1.65 -16.60 3.69
C ILE A 191 -1.39 -18.01 4.22
N SER A 192 -0.13 -18.46 4.24
CA SER A 192 0.25 -19.74 4.82
C SER A 192 -0.18 -19.88 6.29
N ARG A 193 0.03 -18.83 7.12
CA ARG A 193 -0.42 -18.84 8.52
C ARG A 193 -1.94 -18.78 8.67
N LEU A 194 -2.65 -18.08 7.78
CA LEU A 194 -4.12 -18.06 7.76
C LEU A 194 -4.67 -19.47 7.45
N MET A 195 -4.12 -20.13 6.43
CA MET A 195 -4.49 -21.51 6.08
C MET A 195 -4.16 -22.50 7.21
N GLY A 196 -3.05 -22.27 7.91
CA GLY A 196 -2.65 -23.09 9.06
C GLY A 196 -3.29 -22.70 10.40
N GLY A 197 -4.15 -21.68 10.46
CA GLY A 197 -4.77 -21.21 11.71
C GLY A 197 -3.81 -20.57 12.72
N THR A 198 -2.59 -20.19 12.30
CA THR A 198 -1.51 -19.66 13.16
C THR A 198 -1.26 -18.17 12.97
N GLU A 199 -2.06 -17.48 12.14
CA GLU A 199 -1.94 -16.04 11.95
C GLU A 199 -2.32 -15.29 13.24
N SER A 200 -1.56 -14.23 13.56
CA SER A 200 -1.83 -13.44 14.77
C SER A 200 -3.16 -12.67 14.65
N LYS A 201 -4.00 -12.76 15.68
CA LYS A 201 -5.22 -11.97 15.79
C LYS A 201 -4.95 -10.56 16.30
N ILE A 202 -5.76 -9.60 15.87
CA ILE A 202 -5.76 -8.23 16.37
C ILE A 202 -6.02 -8.26 17.88
N GLY A 203 -5.16 -7.60 18.65
CA GLY A 203 -5.26 -7.54 20.11
C GLY A 203 -4.71 -8.76 20.86
N ALA A 204 -4.25 -9.80 20.17
CA ALA A 204 -3.48 -10.87 20.81
C ALA A 204 -2.15 -10.28 21.34
N LYS A 205 -1.85 -10.49 22.62
CA LYS A 205 -0.52 -10.23 23.16
C LYS A 205 0.41 -11.28 22.57
N GLY A 206 1.38 -10.82 21.79
CA GLY A 206 2.54 -11.64 21.41
C GLY A 206 3.47 -11.79 22.59
#